data_AF-A0A952NYE5-F1
#
_entry.id   AF-A0A952NYE5-F1
#
_cell.length_a   1.000
_cell.length_b   1.000
_cell.length_c   1.000
_cell.angle_alpha   90.00
_cell.angle_beta   90.00
_cell.angle_gamma   90.00
#
_symmetry.space_group_name_H-M   'P 1'
#
loop_
_entity.id
_entity.type
_entity.pdbx_description
1 polymer ?
#
loop_
_entity_poly.entity_id
_entity_poly.type
_entity_poly.pdbx_seq_one_letter_code
_entity_poly.pdbx_strand_id
1 'polypeptide(L)'
;MMTLFPEAEVAWRTRIADVYNSGDCEAAVRLADEFLREYPNAPLARYCVAVMRGDFSYDSRHSVEEASRLKQIAISGVRALLEDPQFGEWPLQFQHRVRNEHYFFNEMSEEQYQLGLERIALGEEGDYPACVGASGMALRLLKAGDVEAATSWARKSIQHFAEFEKKNPTWYNINHFGAQSAACLGEYEIAERIFRAMFGKMKKPVDEKELESFRRSCEEIKALRG
;
A
#
# COMPACT_ATOMS: atom_id res chain seq x y z
N MET A 1 5.46 1.71 -29.50
CA MET A 1 6.79 1.33 -28.97
C MET A 1 6.68 1.49 -27.46
N MET A 2 6.65 0.42 -26.66
CA MET A 2 6.58 0.57 -25.20
C MET A 2 7.90 1.15 -24.72
N THR A 3 7.95 2.45 -24.45
CA THR A 3 9.12 3.11 -23.89
C THR A 3 9.29 2.69 -22.44
N LEU A 4 10.11 1.65 -22.24
CA LEU A 4 10.62 1.31 -20.92
C LEU A 4 11.38 2.52 -20.35
N PHE A 5 11.27 2.74 -19.05
CA PHE A 5 12.07 3.77 -18.38
C PHE A 5 13.57 3.49 -18.53
N PRO A 6 14.43 4.52 -18.50
CA PRO A 6 15.88 4.33 -18.52
C PRO A 6 16.34 3.37 -17.41
N GLU A 7 17.31 2.50 -17.73
CA GLU A 7 17.80 1.48 -16.79
C GLU A 7 18.29 2.08 -15.46
N ALA A 8 18.92 3.26 -15.51
CA ALA A 8 19.35 3.99 -14.33
C ALA A 8 18.18 4.37 -13.40
N GLU A 9 17.06 4.84 -13.95
CA GLU A 9 15.86 5.17 -13.18
C GLU A 9 15.21 3.91 -12.57
N VAL A 10 15.21 2.80 -13.31
CA VAL A 10 14.72 1.51 -12.82
C VAL A 10 15.60 1.01 -11.66
N ALA A 11 16.92 1.14 -11.77
CA ALA A 11 17.85 0.76 -10.70
C ALA A 11 17.62 1.57 -9.41
N TRP A 12 17.39 2.90 -9.54
CA TRP A 12 17.00 3.75 -8.41
C TRP A 12 15.72 3.27 -7.74
N ARG A 13 14.66 3.05 -8.52
CA ARG A 13 13.38 2.55 -8.01
C ARG A 13 13.55 1.21 -7.26
N THR A 14 14.30 0.26 -7.84
CA THR A 14 14.55 -1.04 -7.22
C THR A 14 15.26 -0.89 -5.88
N ARG A 15 16.31 -0.06 -5.82
CA ARG A 15 17.04 0.22 -4.58
C ARG A 15 16.13 0.83 -3.49
N ILE A 16 15.27 1.78 -3.87
CA ILE A 16 14.29 2.38 -2.95
C ILE A 16 13.32 1.31 -2.43
N ALA A 17 12.80 0.46 -3.31
CA ALA A 17 11.87 -0.61 -2.94
C ALA A 17 12.50 -1.65 -2.00
N ASP A 18 13.77 -2.02 -2.23
CA ASP A 18 14.49 -2.96 -1.37
C ASP A 18 14.69 -2.41 0.06
N VAL A 19 15.05 -1.13 0.17
CA VAL A 19 15.22 -0.46 1.46
C VAL A 19 13.88 -0.30 2.16
N TYR A 20 12.83 0.12 1.45
CA TYR A 20 11.48 0.17 1.98
C TYR A 20 11.03 -1.20 2.50
N ASN A 21 11.22 -2.26 1.72
CA ASN A 21 10.81 -3.62 2.08
C ASN A 21 11.62 -4.23 3.23
N SER A 22 12.78 -3.65 3.58
CA SER A 22 13.48 -3.94 4.84
C SER A 22 12.85 -3.27 6.07
N GLY A 23 11.78 -2.50 5.86
CA GLY A 23 11.10 -1.71 6.89
C GLY A 23 11.86 -0.45 7.29
N ASP A 24 12.80 0.05 6.49
CA ASP A 24 13.49 1.33 6.72
C ASP A 24 12.91 2.41 5.79
N CYS A 25 11.68 2.82 6.09
CA CYS A 25 10.95 3.80 5.29
C CYS A 25 11.68 5.16 5.26
N GLU A 26 12.32 5.55 6.36
CA GLU A 26 13.08 6.80 6.46
C GLU A 26 14.30 6.82 5.52
N ALA A 27 15.04 5.71 5.41
CA ALA A 27 16.11 5.58 4.43
C ALA A 27 15.59 5.55 3.00
N ALA A 28 14.45 4.89 2.75
CA ALA A 28 13.81 4.88 1.44
C ALA A 28 13.41 6.29 0.98
N VAL A 29 12.91 7.11 1.90
CA VAL A 29 12.63 8.54 1.69
C VAL A 29 13.89 9.32 1.29
N ARG A 30 15.01 9.15 2.01
CA ARG A 30 16.28 9.82 1.65
C ARG A 30 16.76 9.44 0.25
N LEU A 31 16.63 8.16 -0.11
CA LEU A 31 16.99 7.68 -1.45
C LEU A 31 16.07 8.25 -2.54
N ALA A 32 14.78 8.41 -2.26
CA ALA A 32 13.85 9.06 -3.19
C ALA A 32 14.22 10.54 -3.41
N ASP A 33 14.63 11.26 -2.36
CA ASP A 33 15.11 12.65 -2.49
C ASP A 33 16.42 12.74 -3.28
N GLU A 34 17.35 11.80 -3.09
CA GLU A 34 18.56 11.67 -3.92
C GLU A 34 18.22 11.44 -5.39
N PHE A 35 17.31 10.50 -5.66
CA PHE A 35 16.87 10.18 -7.01
C PHE A 35 16.24 11.40 -7.70
N LEU A 36 15.39 12.15 -7.00
CA LEU A 36 14.79 13.38 -7.54
C LEU A 36 15.84 14.48 -7.79
N ARG A 37 16.87 14.61 -6.97
CA ARG A 37 17.95 15.58 -7.22
C ARG A 37 18.76 15.24 -8.47
N GLU A 38 18.98 13.97 -8.74
CA GLU A 38 19.71 13.51 -9.93
C GLU A 38 18.86 13.57 -11.20
N TYR A 39 17.56 13.23 -11.10
CA TYR A 39 16.62 13.22 -12.22
C TYR A 39 15.34 14.04 -11.91
N PRO A 40 15.45 15.39 -11.82
CA PRO A 40 14.36 16.25 -11.32
C PRO A 40 13.08 16.21 -12.16
N ASN A 41 13.18 15.88 -13.45
CA ASN A 41 12.05 15.81 -14.36
C ASN A 41 11.56 14.37 -14.60
N ALA A 42 12.24 13.35 -14.05
CA ALA A 42 11.85 11.97 -14.26
C ALA A 42 10.53 11.67 -13.52
N PRO A 43 9.49 11.15 -14.21
CA PRO A 43 8.24 10.82 -13.55
C PRO A 43 8.41 9.71 -12.51
N LEU A 44 9.34 8.77 -12.70
CA LEU A 44 9.69 7.77 -11.69
C LEU A 44 10.24 8.40 -10.41
N ALA A 45 11.10 9.41 -10.51
CA ALA A 45 11.66 10.09 -9.34
C ALA A 45 10.60 10.87 -8.57
N ARG A 46 9.75 11.62 -9.29
CA ARG A 46 8.57 12.32 -8.73
C ARG A 46 7.62 11.33 -8.02
N TYR A 47 7.36 10.18 -8.63
CA TYR A 47 6.55 9.12 -8.05
C TYR A 47 7.16 8.56 -6.76
N CYS A 48 8.45 8.18 -6.78
CA CYS A 48 9.11 7.64 -5.60
C CYS A 48 9.06 8.62 -4.42
N VAL A 49 9.28 9.92 -4.65
CA VAL A 49 9.18 10.92 -3.57
C VAL A 49 7.76 10.99 -3.02
N ALA A 50 6.75 11.08 -3.88
CA ALA A 50 5.36 11.17 -3.42
C ALA A 50 4.97 9.95 -2.58
N VAL A 51 5.26 8.74 -3.06
CA VAL A 51 4.91 7.49 -2.37
C VAL A 51 5.67 7.33 -1.06
N MET A 52 7.00 7.50 -1.06
CA MET A 52 7.79 7.31 0.15
C MET A 52 7.42 8.31 1.24
N ARG A 53 7.07 9.55 0.89
CA ARG A 53 6.55 10.52 1.88
C ARG A 53 5.18 10.09 2.40
N GLY A 54 4.30 9.59 1.54
CA GLY A 54 3.00 9.09 1.93
C GLY A 54 3.09 7.89 2.86
N ASP A 55 3.92 6.90 2.54
CA ASP A 55 4.16 5.76 3.41
C ASP A 55 4.79 6.17 4.73
N PHE A 56 5.77 7.07 4.70
CA PHE A 56 6.43 7.56 5.90
C PHE A 56 5.48 8.36 6.80
N SER A 57 4.39 8.91 6.26
CA SER A 57 3.37 9.58 7.07
C SER A 57 2.70 8.67 8.10
N TYR A 58 2.74 7.34 7.90
CA TYR A 58 2.20 6.35 8.82
C TYR A 58 3.18 5.95 9.93
N ASP A 59 4.40 6.50 9.95
CA ASP A 59 5.36 6.21 11.01
C ASP A 59 4.88 6.79 12.35
N SER A 60 4.77 5.91 13.36
CA SER A 60 4.26 6.25 14.69
C SER A 60 5.08 7.31 15.44
N ARG A 61 6.30 7.63 14.96
CA ARG A 61 7.16 8.66 15.53
C ARG A 61 6.72 10.08 15.17
N HIS A 62 5.86 10.26 14.17
CA HIS A 62 5.41 11.58 13.74
C HIS A 62 4.32 12.16 14.63
N SER A 63 4.30 13.51 14.73
CA SER A 63 3.12 14.21 15.23
C SER A 63 1.99 14.16 14.19
N VAL A 64 0.76 14.46 14.62
CA VAL A 64 -0.40 14.51 13.73
C VAL A 64 -0.19 15.52 12.60
N GLU A 65 0.42 16.67 12.90
CA GLU A 65 0.70 17.73 11.93
C GLU A 65 1.73 17.26 10.90
N GLU A 66 2.80 16.59 11.32
CA GLU A 66 3.84 16.10 10.42
C GLU A 66 3.32 14.96 9.54
N ALA A 67 2.59 14.01 10.11
CA ALA A 67 1.92 12.95 9.36
C ALA A 67 0.97 13.53 8.31
N SER A 68 0.14 14.51 8.70
CA SER A 68 -0.77 15.18 7.78
C SER A 68 -0.02 15.91 6.65
N ARG A 69 1.06 16.63 6.97
CA ARG A 69 1.90 17.32 5.99
C ARG A 69 2.49 16.34 4.98
N LEU A 70 3.05 15.22 5.44
CA LEU A 70 3.63 14.18 4.58
C LEU A 70 2.57 13.53 3.68
N LYS A 71 1.39 13.21 4.22
CA LYS A 71 0.26 12.69 3.44
C LYS A 71 -0.19 13.68 2.36
N GLN A 72 -0.23 14.98 2.65
CA GLN A 72 -0.56 16.01 1.65
C GLN A 72 0.48 16.13 0.54
N ILE A 73 1.77 15.95 0.85
CA ILE A 73 2.83 15.88 -0.17
C ILE A 73 2.58 14.69 -1.11
N ALA A 74 2.22 13.53 -0.56
CA ALA A 74 1.91 12.34 -1.36
C ALA A 74 0.69 12.56 -2.27
N ILE A 75 -0.42 13.04 -1.71
CA ILE A 75 -1.67 13.31 -2.45
C ILE A 75 -1.42 14.29 -3.60
N SER A 76 -0.77 15.42 -3.31
CA SER A 76 -0.48 16.44 -4.31
C SER A 76 0.53 15.95 -5.36
N GLY A 77 1.58 15.23 -4.96
CA GLY A 77 2.59 14.69 -5.87
C GLY A 77 2.03 13.64 -6.82
N VAL A 78 1.23 12.70 -6.32
CA VAL A 78 0.57 11.69 -7.16
C VAL A 78 -0.47 12.34 -8.08
N ARG A 79 -1.23 13.32 -7.59
CA ARG A 79 -2.17 14.08 -8.43
C ARG A 79 -1.46 14.80 -9.57
N ALA A 80 -0.32 15.44 -9.29
CA ALA A 80 0.46 16.12 -10.32
C ALA A 80 0.98 15.15 -11.40
N LEU A 81 1.24 13.89 -11.06
CA LEU A 81 1.59 12.85 -12.05
C LEU A 81 0.39 12.44 -12.92
N LEU A 82 -0.80 12.34 -12.34
CA LEU A 82 -2.03 12.05 -13.10
C LEU A 82 -2.42 13.19 -14.05
N GLU A 83 -2.16 14.44 -13.64
CA GLU A 83 -2.44 15.64 -14.43
C GLU A 83 -1.31 15.98 -15.42
N ASP A 84 -0.23 15.20 -15.45
CA ASP A 84 0.87 15.40 -16.38
C ASP A 84 0.39 15.17 -17.83
N PRO A 85 0.60 16.11 -18.77
CA PRO A 85 0.17 15.95 -20.16
C PRO A 85 0.71 14.70 -20.85
N GLN A 86 1.81 14.13 -20.36
CA GLN A 86 2.42 12.91 -20.89
C GLN A 86 1.92 11.63 -20.22
N PHE A 87 1.04 11.70 -19.23
CA PHE A 87 0.60 10.54 -18.45
C PHE A 87 0.13 9.37 -19.33
N GLY A 88 -0.68 9.67 -20.36
CA GLY A 88 -1.20 8.67 -21.29
C GLY A 88 -0.15 8.00 -22.17
N GLU A 89 1.02 8.61 -22.32
CA GLU A 89 2.15 8.10 -23.12
C GLU A 89 3.13 7.26 -22.29
N TRP A 90 3.01 7.27 -20.96
CA TRP A 90 3.86 6.47 -20.08
C TRP A 90 3.53 4.98 -20.16
N PRO A 91 4.44 4.07 -19.74
CA PRO A 91 4.13 2.65 -19.66
C PRO A 91 2.85 2.38 -18.88
N LEU A 92 1.96 1.55 -19.42
CA LEU A 92 0.67 1.23 -18.80
C LEU A 92 0.81 0.75 -17.34
N GLN A 93 1.79 -0.12 -17.08
CA GLN A 93 2.11 -0.58 -15.73
C GLN A 93 2.46 0.56 -14.76
N PHE A 94 3.07 1.63 -15.25
CA PHE A 94 3.39 2.79 -14.43
C PHE A 94 2.16 3.68 -14.23
N GLN A 95 1.33 3.88 -15.26
CA GLN A 95 0.04 4.54 -15.11
C GLN A 95 -0.82 3.83 -14.03
N HIS A 96 -0.86 2.50 -14.04
CA HIS A 96 -1.51 1.70 -13.01
C HIS A 96 -0.93 1.91 -11.62
N ARG A 97 0.40 2.03 -11.48
CA ARG A 97 1.04 2.32 -10.19
C ARG A 97 0.63 3.69 -9.68
N VAL A 98 0.66 4.72 -10.51
CA VAL A 98 0.23 6.08 -10.12
C VAL A 98 -1.25 6.09 -9.71
N ARG A 99 -2.14 5.45 -10.50
CA ARG A 99 -3.57 5.29 -10.15
C ARG A 99 -3.76 4.57 -8.82
N ASN A 100 -3.01 3.50 -8.56
CA ASN A 100 -3.08 2.76 -7.29
C ASN A 100 -2.80 3.67 -6.09
N GLU A 101 -1.71 4.43 -6.13
CA GLU A 101 -1.33 5.32 -5.03
C GLU A 101 -2.31 6.48 -4.88
N HIS A 102 -2.87 6.97 -5.99
CA HIS A 102 -3.91 7.98 -5.95
C HIS A 102 -5.13 7.46 -5.19
N TYR A 103 -5.61 6.26 -5.53
CA TYR A 103 -6.74 5.66 -4.85
C TYR A 103 -6.44 5.34 -3.39
N PHE A 104 -5.23 4.86 -3.09
CA PHE A 104 -4.80 4.60 -1.71
C PHE A 104 -4.80 5.86 -0.85
N PHE A 105 -4.08 6.91 -1.25
CA PHE A 105 -3.94 8.12 -0.44
C PHE A 105 -5.24 8.93 -0.31
N ASN A 106 -6.17 8.77 -1.25
CA ASN A 106 -7.50 9.40 -1.21
C ASN A 106 -8.59 8.46 -0.67
N GLU A 107 -8.22 7.29 -0.13
CA GLU A 107 -9.14 6.33 0.50
C GLU A 107 -10.27 5.82 -0.44
N MET A 108 -9.99 5.79 -1.74
CA MET A 108 -10.88 5.33 -2.82
C MET A 108 -10.79 3.80 -2.97
N SER A 109 -11.25 3.09 -1.94
CA SER A 109 -11.04 1.64 -1.82
C SER A 109 -11.70 0.81 -2.91
N GLU A 110 -12.86 1.24 -3.43
CA GLU A 110 -13.57 0.51 -4.48
C GLU A 110 -12.84 0.64 -5.82
N GLU A 111 -12.41 1.85 -6.17
CA GLU A 111 -11.62 2.12 -7.37
C GLU A 111 -10.27 1.40 -7.34
N GLN A 112 -9.64 1.33 -6.17
CA GLN A 112 -8.42 0.56 -5.97
C GLN A 112 -8.63 -0.94 -6.21
N TYR A 113 -9.76 -1.48 -5.75
CA TYR A 113 -10.13 -2.87 -6.02
C TYR A 113 -10.36 -3.13 -7.51
N GLN A 114 -11.14 -2.26 -8.18
CA GLN A 114 -11.42 -2.40 -9.62
C GLN A 114 -10.15 -2.30 -10.46
N LEU A 115 -9.22 -1.39 -10.11
CA LEU A 115 -7.91 -1.32 -10.74
C LEU A 115 -7.13 -2.64 -10.59
N GLY A 116 -7.23 -3.31 -9.45
CA GLY A 116 -6.62 -4.63 -9.27
C GLY A 116 -7.19 -5.68 -10.21
N LEU A 117 -8.52 -5.72 -10.37
CA LEU A 117 -9.16 -6.63 -11.32
C LEU A 117 -8.78 -6.32 -12.78
N GLU A 118 -8.74 -5.03 -13.15
CA GLU A 118 -8.28 -4.55 -14.46
C GLU A 118 -6.88 -5.08 -14.77
N ARG A 119 -5.95 -4.96 -13.81
CA ARG A 119 -4.57 -5.43 -13.94
C ARG A 119 -4.47 -6.95 -14.05
N ILE A 120 -5.25 -7.70 -13.26
CA ILE A 120 -5.30 -9.17 -13.34
C ILE A 120 -5.77 -9.61 -14.73
N ALA A 121 -6.80 -8.96 -15.29
CA ALA A 121 -7.31 -9.27 -16.62
C ALA A 121 -6.26 -9.04 -17.73
N LEU A 122 -5.31 -8.14 -17.50
CA LEU A 122 -4.18 -7.86 -18.39
C LEU A 122 -2.96 -8.77 -18.15
N GLY A 123 -3.04 -9.72 -17.21
CA GLY A 123 -1.92 -10.58 -16.82
C GLY A 123 -0.85 -9.87 -15.98
N GLU A 124 -1.17 -8.70 -15.43
CA GLU A 124 -0.30 -7.97 -14.51
C GLU A 124 -0.55 -8.39 -13.04
N GLU A 125 0.36 -7.95 -12.17
CA GLU A 125 0.26 -8.15 -10.72
C GLU A 125 -0.80 -7.22 -10.09
N GLY A 126 -2.07 -7.57 -10.25
CA GLY A 126 -3.21 -6.82 -9.70
C GLY A 126 -3.76 -7.33 -8.35
N ASP A 127 -3.24 -8.43 -7.82
CA ASP A 127 -3.70 -8.97 -6.52
C ASP A 127 -3.39 -8.03 -5.35
N TYR A 128 -2.28 -7.28 -5.40
CA TYR A 128 -1.94 -6.28 -4.38
C TYR A 128 -3.02 -5.19 -4.25
N PRO A 129 -3.28 -4.36 -5.29
CA PRO A 129 -4.31 -3.33 -5.20
C PRO A 129 -5.71 -3.90 -4.92
N ALA A 130 -6.03 -5.10 -5.44
CA ALA A 130 -7.29 -5.76 -5.13
C ALA A 130 -7.41 -6.11 -3.64
N CYS A 131 -6.35 -6.65 -3.02
CA CYS A 131 -6.32 -6.90 -1.58
C CYS A 131 -6.47 -5.59 -0.78
N VAL A 132 -5.70 -4.55 -1.11
CA VAL A 132 -5.73 -3.27 -0.39
C VAL A 132 -7.13 -2.63 -0.46
N GLY A 133 -7.69 -2.50 -1.67
CA GLY A 133 -9.01 -1.93 -1.88
C GLY A 133 -10.11 -2.74 -1.20
N ALA A 134 -10.09 -4.07 -1.30
CA ALA A 134 -11.07 -4.92 -0.64
C ALA A 134 -10.99 -4.84 0.90
N SER A 135 -9.78 -4.78 1.45
CA SER A 135 -9.55 -4.58 2.89
C SER A 135 -10.10 -3.23 3.38
N GLY A 136 -9.88 -2.16 2.62
CA GLY A 136 -10.43 -0.83 2.92
C GLY A 136 -11.95 -0.80 2.88
N MET A 137 -12.55 -1.42 1.85
CA MET A 137 -14.00 -1.59 1.75
C MET A 137 -14.59 -2.35 2.93
N ALA A 138 -13.96 -3.46 3.33
CA ALA A 138 -14.41 -4.26 4.46
C ALA A 138 -14.48 -3.45 5.75
N LEU A 139 -13.41 -2.72 6.09
CA LEU A 139 -13.37 -1.89 7.29
C LEU A 139 -14.38 -0.74 7.23
N ARG A 140 -14.52 -0.08 6.08
CA ARG A 140 -15.48 1.01 5.88
C ARG A 140 -16.92 0.56 6.10
N LEU A 141 -17.30 -0.57 5.49
CA LEU A 141 -18.65 -1.13 5.62
C LEU A 141 -18.93 -1.60 7.06
N LEU A 142 -17.92 -2.18 7.71
CA LEU A 142 -18.05 -2.60 9.10
C LEU A 142 -18.29 -1.40 10.03
N LYS A 143 -17.55 -0.30 9.84
CA LYS A 143 -17.78 0.97 10.55
C LYS A 143 -19.16 1.56 10.30
N ALA A 144 -19.75 1.29 9.14
CA ALA A 144 -21.13 1.68 8.81
C ALA A 144 -22.19 0.72 9.38
N GLY A 145 -21.80 -0.35 10.07
CA GLY A 145 -22.70 -1.37 10.63
C GLY A 145 -23.16 -2.43 9.63
N ASP A 146 -22.65 -2.42 8.40
CA ASP A 146 -22.99 -3.44 7.39
C ASP A 146 -22.03 -4.63 7.49
N VAL A 147 -22.28 -5.47 8.50
CA VAL A 147 -21.45 -6.64 8.82
C VAL A 147 -21.43 -7.67 7.68
N GLU A 148 -22.54 -7.84 6.97
CA GLU A 148 -22.65 -8.80 5.86
C GLU A 148 -21.79 -8.34 4.67
N ALA A 149 -21.95 -7.10 4.24
CA ALA A 149 -21.15 -6.55 3.14
C ALA A 149 -19.66 -6.49 3.52
N ALA A 150 -19.33 -6.09 4.76
CA ALA A 150 -17.96 -6.12 5.27
C ALA A 150 -17.34 -7.51 5.19
N THR A 151 -18.08 -8.55 5.58
CA THR A 151 -17.64 -9.95 5.53
C THR A 151 -17.38 -10.39 4.07
N SER A 152 -18.26 -10.00 3.14
CA SER A 152 -18.08 -10.29 1.71
C SER A 152 -16.80 -9.67 1.16
N TRP A 153 -16.53 -8.39 1.47
CA TRP A 153 -15.33 -7.69 1.04
C TRP A 153 -14.06 -8.23 1.70
N ALA A 154 -14.10 -8.57 2.99
CA ALA A 154 -12.96 -9.16 3.69
C ALA A 154 -12.55 -10.50 3.07
N ARG A 155 -13.50 -11.34 2.66
CA ARG A 155 -13.21 -12.61 1.94
C ARG A 155 -12.50 -12.37 0.62
N LYS A 156 -12.95 -11.38 -0.17
CA LYS A 156 -12.26 -10.98 -1.42
C LYS A 156 -10.81 -10.57 -1.14
N SER A 157 -10.59 -9.78 -0.10
CA SER A 157 -9.24 -9.36 0.30
C SER A 157 -8.36 -10.56 0.66
N ILE A 158 -8.83 -11.49 1.51
CA ILE A 158 -8.07 -12.69 1.89
C ILE A 158 -7.72 -13.56 0.68
N GLN A 159 -8.63 -13.69 -0.29
CA GLN A 159 -8.34 -14.41 -1.53
C GLN A 159 -7.18 -13.76 -2.29
N HIS A 160 -7.22 -12.44 -2.51
CA HIS A 160 -6.16 -11.73 -3.21
C HIS A 160 -4.86 -11.67 -2.41
N PHE A 161 -4.92 -11.55 -1.08
CA PHE A 161 -3.77 -11.71 -0.20
C PHE A 161 -3.07 -13.05 -0.45
N ALA A 162 -3.81 -14.15 -0.46
CA ALA A 162 -3.25 -15.48 -0.69
C ALA A 162 -2.63 -15.65 -2.09
N GLU A 163 -3.26 -15.10 -3.13
CA GLU A 163 -2.70 -15.14 -4.50
C GLU A 163 -1.45 -14.28 -4.65
N PHE A 164 -1.43 -13.10 -4.03
CA PHE A 164 -0.28 -12.23 -4.01
C PHE A 164 0.90 -12.88 -3.27
N GLU A 165 0.65 -13.46 -2.09
CA GLU A 165 1.69 -14.13 -1.28
C GLU A 165 2.40 -15.26 -2.02
N LYS A 166 1.70 -15.99 -2.89
CA LYS A 166 2.30 -17.03 -3.74
C LYS A 166 3.30 -16.45 -4.74
N LYS A 167 3.03 -15.25 -5.26
CA LYS A 167 3.83 -14.59 -6.29
C LYS A 167 4.97 -13.76 -5.69
N ASN A 168 4.71 -13.08 -4.57
CA ASN A 168 5.63 -12.14 -3.93
C ASN A 168 5.72 -12.35 -2.41
N PRO A 169 6.24 -13.51 -1.96
CA PRO A 169 6.23 -13.89 -0.54
C PRO A 169 7.09 -13.00 0.37
N THR A 170 7.99 -12.19 -0.21
CA THR A 170 8.90 -11.32 0.54
C THR A 170 8.36 -9.92 0.77
N TRP A 171 7.24 -9.54 0.14
CA TRP A 171 6.67 -8.20 0.29
C TRP A 171 5.89 -8.10 1.59
N TYR A 172 6.30 -7.22 2.51
CA TYR A 172 5.78 -7.24 3.88
C TYR A 172 4.43 -6.53 4.03
N ASN A 173 4.22 -5.40 3.34
CA ASN A 173 3.10 -4.50 3.64
C ASN A 173 1.72 -5.14 3.32
N ILE A 174 1.67 -6.12 2.41
CA ILE A 174 0.43 -6.85 2.10
C ILE A 174 -0.16 -7.58 3.31
N ASN A 175 0.67 -7.98 4.28
CA ASN A 175 0.25 -8.62 5.53
C ASN A 175 -0.62 -7.72 6.39
N HIS A 176 -0.40 -6.40 6.37
CA HIS A 176 -1.24 -5.46 7.11
C HIS A 176 -2.71 -5.56 6.64
N PHE A 177 -2.94 -5.56 5.33
CA PHE A 177 -4.27 -5.63 4.74
C PHE A 177 -4.91 -7.02 4.87
N GLY A 178 -4.11 -8.08 4.74
CA GLY A 178 -4.56 -9.45 5.02
C GLY A 178 -4.99 -9.61 6.48
N ALA A 179 -4.21 -9.09 7.43
CA ALA A 179 -4.51 -9.13 8.86
C ALA A 179 -5.77 -8.33 9.20
N GLN A 180 -5.90 -7.10 8.69
CA GLN A 180 -7.13 -6.29 8.85
C GLN A 180 -8.37 -7.04 8.34
N SER A 181 -8.25 -7.69 7.18
CA SER A 181 -9.37 -8.44 6.59
C SER A 181 -9.74 -9.67 7.42
N ALA A 182 -8.75 -10.41 7.95
CA ALA A 182 -9.00 -11.53 8.86
C ALA A 182 -9.69 -11.04 10.16
N ALA A 183 -9.27 -9.90 10.71
CA ALA A 183 -9.95 -9.29 11.85
C ALA A 183 -11.40 -8.90 11.50
N CYS A 184 -11.63 -8.34 10.31
CA CYS A 184 -12.98 -8.03 9.82
C CYS A 184 -13.86 -9.28 9.66
N LEU A 185 -13.29 -10.49 9.55
CA LEU A 185 -14.00 -11.77 9.55
C LEU A 185 -14.25 -12.32 10.97
N GLY A 186 -13.67 -11.69 12.00
CA GLY A 186 -13.68 -12.20 13.38
C GLY A 186 -12.60 -13.24 13.66
N GLU A 187 -11.64 -13.42 12.76
CA GLU A 187 -10.56 -14.41 12.88
C GLU A 187 -9.32 -13.78 13.54
N TYR A 188 -9.44 -13.32 14.78
CA TYR A 188 -8.42 -12.47 15.43
C TYR A 188 -7.06 -13.16 15.63
N GLU A 189 -7.04 -14.45 15.96
CA GLU A 189 -5.79 -15.20 16.10
C GLU A 189 -5.07 -15.36 14.75
N ILE A 190 -5.83 -15.53 13.67
CA ILE A 190 -5.30 -15.59 12.30
C ILE A 190 -4.79 -14.21 11.89
N ALA A 191 -5.54 -13.15 12.21
CA ALA A 191 -5.17 -11.77 11.96
C ALA A 191 -3.82 -11.43 12.62
N GLU A 192 -3.65 -11.75 13.91
CA GLU A 192 -2.39 -11.54 14.62
C GLU A 192 -1.23 -12.33 13.99
N ARG A 193 -1.46 -13.60 13.59
CA ARG A 193 -0.43 -14.41 12.93
C ARG A 193 0.00 -13.82 11.59
N ILE A 194 -0.95 -13.36 10.77
CA ILE A 194 -0.66 -12.71 9.49
C ILE A 194 0.13 -11.42 9.73
N PHE A 195 -0.28 -10.61 10.71
CA PHE A 195 0.40 -9.36 11.07
C PHE A 195 1.84 -9.63 11.50
N ARG A 196 2.06 -10.56 12.45
CA ARG A 196 3.41 -10.92 12.93
C ARG A 196 4.34 -11.41 11.81
N ALA A 197 3.81 -12.07 10.78
CA ALA A 197 4.62 -12.57 9.67
C ALA A 197 5.30 -11.44 8.86
N MET A 198 4.78 -10.21 8.90
CA MET A 198 5.39 -9.07 8.22
C MET A 198 6.80 -8.75 8.74
N PHE A 199 7.04 -8.90 10.06
CA PHE A 199 8.36 -8.65 10.67
C PHE A 199 9.41 -9.65 10.17
N GLY A 200 9.02 -10.91 9.99
CA GLY A 200 9.88 -11.94 9.41
C GLY A 200 10.32 -11.59 7.98
N LYS A 201 9.41 -11.03 7.17
CA LYS A 201 9.72 -10.57 5.81
C LYS A 201 10.66 -9.37 5.77
N MET A 202 10.51 -8.45 6.73
CA MET A 202 11.43 -7.34 6.95
C MET A 202 12.77 -7.79 7.57
N LYS A 203 12.90 -9.06 7.98
CA LYS A 203 14.05 -9.60 8.74
C LYS A 203 14.30 -8.84 10.05
N LYS A 204 13.22 -8.42 10.71
CA LYS A 204 13.24 -7.68 11.98
C LYS A 204 12.59 -8.51 13.09
N PRO A 205 12.96 -8.29 14.37
CA PRO A 205 12.17 -8.78 15.47
C PRO A 205 10.75 -8.18 15.42
N VAL A 206 9.79 -8.84 16.06
CA VAL A 206 8.45 -8.27 16.23
C VAL A 206 8.56 -6.99 17.05
N ASP A 207 8.03 -5.89 16.52
CA ASP A 207 7.86 -4.66 17.29
C ASP A 207 6.59 -4.82 18.15
N GLU A 208 6.78 -5.05 19.45
CA GLU A 208 5.68 -5.25 20.39
C GLU A 208 4.78 -4.02 20.53
N LYS A 209 5.27 -2.80 20.27
CA LYS A 209 4.42 -1.60 20.29
C LYS A 209 3.49 -1.57 19.09
N GLU A 210 4.01 -1.88 17.92
CA GLU A 210 3.22 -1.95 16.69
C GLU A 210 2.19 -3.08 16.76
N LEU A 211 2.59 -4.24 17.28
CA LEU A 211 1.69 -5.36 17.53
C LEU A 211 0.58 -5.01 18.53
N GLU A 212 0.89 -4.34 19.63
CA GLU A 212 -0.13 -3.92 20.59
C GLU A 212 -1.10 -2.91 19.98
N SER A 213 -0.60 -2.02 19.12
CA SER A 213 -1.47 -1.12 18.34
C SER A 213 -2.41 -1.88 17.41
N PHE A 214 -1.91 -2.94 16.76
CA PHE A 214 -2.74 -3.82 15.94
C PHE A 214 -3.79 -4.56 16.78
N ARG A 215 -3.45 -5.08 17.96
CA ARG A 215 -4.41 -5.73 18.87
C ARG A 215 -5.53 -4.80 19.31
N ARG A 216 -5.21 -3.54 19.65
CA ARG A 216 -6.24 -2.53 19.94
C ARG A 216 -7.18 -2.32 18.75
N SER A 217 -6.63 -2.27 17.54
CA SER A 217 -7.43 -2.18 16.30
C SER A 217 -8.33 -3.41 16.12
N CYS A 218 -7.86 -4.61 16.48
CA CYS A 218 -8.68 -5.82 16.49
C CYS A 218 -9.83 -5.74 17.50
N GLU A 219 -9.60 -5.21 18.71
CA GLU A 219 -10.68 -5.02 19.70
C GLU A 219 -11.71 -3.98 19.24
N GLU A 220 -11.29 -2.92 18.56
CA GLU A 220 -12.20 -1.96 17.91
C GLU A 220 -13.05 -2.64 16.82
N ILE A 221 -12.42 -3.41 15.94
CA ILE A 221 -13.10 -4.19 14.89
C ILE A 221 -14.09 -5.19 15.51
N LYS A 222 -13.70 -5.85 16.60
CA LYS A 222 -14.55 -6.79 17.34
C LYS A 222 -15.79 -6.11 17.89
N ALA A 223 -15.64 -4.95 18.51
CA ALA A 223 -16.76 -4.16 19.00
C ALA A 223 -17.72 -3.74 17.88
N LEU A 224 -17.21 -3.41 16.68
CA LEU A 224 -18.04 -3.06 15.52
C LEU A 224 -18.84 -4.24 14.95
N ARG A 225 -18.35 -5.48 15.10
CA ARG A 225 -19.05 -6.69 14.61
C ARG A 225 -20.20 -7.13 15.50
N GLY A 226 -20.16 -6.81 16.80
CA GLY A 226 -21.08 -7.34 17.82
C GLY A 226 -20.73 -8.77 18.24
#